data_AF-A0A932GTF2-F1
#
_entry.id   AF-A0A932GTF2-F1
#
_cell.length_a   1.000
_cell.length_b   1.000
_cell.length_c   1.000
_cell.angle_alpha   90.00
_cell.angle_beta   90.00
_cell.angle_gamma   90.00
#
_symmetry.space_group_name_H-M   'P 1'
#
loop_
_entity.id
_entity.type
_entity.pdbx_description
1 polymer ?
#
loop_
_entity_poly.entity_id
_entity_poly.type
_entity_poly.pdbx_seq_one_letter_code
_entity_poly.pdbx_strand_id
1 'polypeptide(L)'
;MDWLSPVGELFGFAFPILERLSVIRVILGFILVFFLPGFTWTLVFFQQIKVVERVVISFGLSIVVVTLSLFLVNRLLGVRITGFNAVMVIITVTILPVIAYYLNKFVKQRGGSAA
;
A
#
# COMPACT_ATOMS: atom_id res chain seq x y z
N MET A 1 -3.53 13.91 -21.22
CA MET A 1 -3.54 12.72 -20.35
C MET A 1 -2.10 12.48 -19.93
N ASP A 2 -1.50 13.42 -19.19
CA ASP A 2 -0.04 13.55 -19.08
C ASP A 2 0.44 13.53 -17.62
N TRP A 3 -0.44 13.18 -16.68
CA TRP A 3 -0.11 13.14 -15.24
C TRP A 3 0.54 11.81 -14.81
N LEU A 4 0.43 10.76 -15.64
CA LEU A 4 1.01 9.44 -15.35
C LEU A 4 2.40 9.22 -15.99
N SER A 5 2.87 10.16 -16.82
CA SER A 5 4.21 10.09 -17.43
C SER A 5 5.36 10.02 -16.40
N PRO A 6 5.32 10.73 -15.25
CA PRO A 6 6.41 10.64 -14.28
C PRO A 6 6.49 9.24 -13.63
N VAL A 7 5.33 8.60 -13.46
CA VAL A 7 5.23 7.25 -12.91
C VAL A 7 5.77 6.24 -13.93
N GLY A 8 5.39 6.38 -15.20
CA GLY A 8 5.93 5.55 -16.29
C GLY A 8 7.45 5.62 -16.43
N GLU A 9 8.03 6.81 -16.30
CA GLU A 9 9.49 7.02 -16.35
C GLU A 9 10.22 6.40 -15.14
N LEU A 10 9.68 6.56 -13.92
CA LEU A 10 10.21 5.92 -12.72
C LEU A 10 10.21 4.39 -12.83
N PHE A 11 9.13 3.83 -13.37
CA PHE A 11 9.06 2.40 -13.66
C PHE A 11 10.09 1.98 -14.73
N GLY A 12 10.21 2.74 -15.83
CA GLY A 12 11.19 2.49 -16.88
C GLY A 12 12.64 2.54 -16.39
N PHE A 13 12.95 3.37 -15.40
CA PHE A 13 14.26 3.42 -14.75
C PHE A 13 14.49 2.25 -13.77
N ALA A 14 13.48 1.88 -13.00
CA ALA A 14 13.59 0.83 -11.98
C ALA A 14 13.63 -0.58 -12.60
N PHE A 15 12.85 -0.85 -13.65
CA PHE A 15 12.72 -2.19 -14.25
C PHE A 15 14.07 -2.82 -14.66
N PRO A 16 14.99 -2.14 -15.37
CA PRO A 16 16.29 -2.69 -15.76
C PRO A 16 17.17 -3.08 -14.56
N ILE A 17 17.09 -2.31 -13.47
CA ILE A 17 17.86 -2.53 -12.24
C ILE A 17 17.30 -3.76 -11.51
N LEU A 18 15.97 -3.88 -11.43
CA LEU A 18 15.29 -5.04 -10.84
C LEU A 18 15.46 -6.31 -11.69
N GLU A 19 15.59 -6.18 -13.01
CA GLU A 19 15.75 -7.30 -13.94
C GLU A 19 17.12 -7.97 -13.82
N ARG A 20 18.16 -7.18 -13.52
CA ARG A 20 19.50 -7.70 -13.20
C ARG A 20 19.55 -8.47 -11.87
N LEU A 21 18.57 -8.25 -10.98
CA LEU A 21 18.50 -8.83 -9.63
C LEU A 21 17.15 -9.51 -9.38
N SER A 22 16.86 -10.56 -10.15
CA SER A 22 15.60 -11.33 -10.12
C SER A 22 15.13 -11.68 -8.69
N VAL A 23 16.03 -12.08 -7.80
CA VAL A 23 15.70 -12.42 -6.40
C VAL A 23 15.17 -11.20 -5.63
N ILE A 24 15.82 -10.04 -5.79
CA ILE A 24 15.42 -8.79 -5.12
C ILE A 24 14.04 -8.35 -5.62
N ARG A 25 13.79 -8.47 -6.93
CA ARG A 25 12.46 -8.18 -7.50
C ARG A 25 11.36 -9.03 -6.89
N VAL A 26 11.59 -10.34 -6.73
CA VAL A 26 10.61 -11.25 -6.13
C VAL A 26 10.34 -10.88 -4.68
N ILE A 27 11.39 -10.62 -3.89
CA ILE A 27 11.26 -10.22 -2.48
C ILE A 27 10.52 -8.89 -2.35
N LEU A 28 10.88 -7.87 -3.14
CA LEU A 28 10.24 -6.57 -3.13
C LEU A 28 8.77 -6.65 -3.57
N GLY A 29 8.48 -7.40 -4.63
CA GLY A 29 7.11 -7.65 -5.08
C GLY A 29 6.28 -8.37 -4.02
N PHE A 30 6.86 -9.37 -3.37
CA PHE A 30 6.19 -10.08 -2.28
C PHE A 30 5.85 -9.15 -1.12
N ILE A 31 6.81 -8.35 -0.65
CA ILE A 31 6.60 -7.41 0.44
C ILE A 31 5.55 -6.35 0.06
N LEU A 32 5.62 -5.81 -1.16
CA LEU A 32 4.69 -4.80 -1.66
C LEU A 32 3.24 -5.31 -1.75
N VAL A 33 3.04 -6.57 -2.16
CA VAL A 33 1.70 -7.13 -2.38
C VAL A 33 1.14 -7.78 -1.11
N PHE A 34 1.96 -8.50 -0.35
CA PHE A 34 1.49 -9.35 0.76
C PHE A 34 1.71 -8.76 2.15
N PHE A 35 2.52 -7.71 2.29
CA PHE A 35 2.85 -7.16 3.61
C PHE A 35 2.48 -5.69 3.76
N LEU A 36 2.95 -4.81 2.87
CA LEU A 36 2.77 -3.35 2.99
C LEU A 36 1.30 -2.90 3.20
N PRO A 37 0.34 -3.33 2.37
CA PRO A 37 -1.04 -2.86 2.48
C PRO A 37 -1.64 -3.27 3.82
N GLY A 38 -1.53 -4.55 4.17
CA GLY A 38 -2.03 -5.04 5.44
C GLY A 38 -1.35 -4.36 6.63
N PHE A 39 -0.03 -4.21 6.60
CA PHE A 39 0.74 -3.58 7.68
C PHE A 39 0.32 -2.13 7.92
N THR A 40 0.21 -1.32 6.86
CA THR A 40 -0.21 0.08 6.99
C THR A 40 -1.62 0.23 7.54
N TRP A 41 -2.54 -0.64 7.15
CA TRP A 41 -3.88 -0.68 7.74
C TRP A 41 -3.87 -1.12 9.22
N THR A 42 -2.95 -2.00 9.63
CA THR A 42 -2.83 -2.33 11.06
C THR A 42 -2.43 -1.14 11.92
N LEU A 43 -1.68 -0.16 11.38
CA LEU A 43 -1.29 1.04 12.12
C LEU A 43 -2.48 1.95 12.40
N VAL A 44 -3.47 1.96 11.50
CA VAL A 44 -4.68 2.76 11.63
C VAL A 44 -5.69 2.08 12.57
N PHE A 45 -5.97 0.79 12.34
CA PHE A 45 -7.02 0.08 13.09
C PHE A 45 -6.56 -0.51 14.42
N PHE A 46 -5.29 -0.94 14.53
CA PHE A 46 -4.78 -1.69 15.67
C PHE A 46 -3.57 -0.98 16.30
N GLN A 47 -3.84 0.05 17.10
CA GLN A 47 -2.78 0.86 17.71
C GLN A 47 -2.00 0.13 18.83
N GLN A 48 -2.66 -0.75 19.59
CA GLN A 48 -2.07 -1.42 20.75
C GLN A 48 -2.06 -2.96 20.59
N ILE A 49 -1.19 -3.46 19.71
CA ILE A 49 -0.95 -4.90 19.53
C ILE A 49 0.53 -5.21 19.54
N LYS A 50 0.90 -6.41 19.95
CA LYS A 50 2.31 -6.84 19.98
C LYS A 50 2.87 -6.90 18.56
N VAL A 51 4.19 -6.76 18.42
CA VAL A 51 4.85 -6.75 17.11
C VAL A 51 4.58 -8.04 16.33
N VAL A 52 4.62 -9.19 17.00
CA VAL A 52 4.38 -10.50 16.35
C VAL A 52 2.93 -10.60 15.85
N GLU A 53 1.96 -10.22 16.67
CA GLU A 53 0.54 -10.20 16.29
C GLU A 53 0.32 -9.26 15.10
N ARG A 54 0.95 -8.08 15.12
CA ARG A 54 0.89 -7.12 14.01
C ARG A 54 1.36 -7.74 12.70
N VAL A 55 2.50 -8.44 12.71
CA VAL A 55 3.05 -9.07 11.51
C VAL A 55 2.08 -10.13 10.96
N VAL A 56 1.55 -11.00 11.83
CA VAL A 56 0.62 -12.06 11.41
C VAL A 56 -0.68 -11.46 10.84
N ILE A 57 -1.26 -10.48 11.53
CA ILE A 57 -2.48 -9.79 11.07
C ILE A 57 -2.22 -9.05 9.76
N SER A 58 -1.03 -8.47 9.56
CA SER A 58 -0.67 -7.76 8.33
C SER A 58 -0.75 -8.67 7.10
N PHE A 59 -0.25 -9.90 7.20
CA PHE A 59 -0.33 -10.85 6.08
C PHE A 59 -1.77 -11.19 5.72
N GLY A 60 -2.60 -11.53 6.73
CA GLY A 60 -4.02 -11.83 6.51
C GLY A 60 -4.78 -10.62 5.95
N LEU A 61 -4.55 -9.44 6.54
CA LEU A 61 -5.20 -8.21 6.13
C LEU A 61 -4.78 -7.78 4.72
N SER A 62 -3.54 -8.04 4.30
CA SER A 62 -3.08 -7.71 2.95
C SER A 62 -3.88 -8.47 1.88
N ILE A 63 -4.12 -9.77 2.09
CA ILE A 63 -4.89 -10.60 1.15
C ILE A 63 -6.31 -10.03 1.00
N VAL A 64 -6.96 -9.73 2.12
CA VAL A 64 -8.32 -9.18 2.14
C VAL A 64 -8.37 -7.81 1.46
N VAL A 65 -7.49 -6.89 1.89
CA VAL A 65 -7.47 -5.51 1.42
C VAL A 65 -7.14 -5.44 -0.06
N VAL A 66 -6.11 -6.16 -0.53
CA VAL A 66 -5.72 -6.16 -1.94
C VAL A 66 -6.82 -6.77 -2.81
N THR A 67 -7.35 -7.94 -2.44
CA THR A 67 -8.41 -8.61 -3.21
C THR A 67 -9.66 -7.75 -3.30
N LEU A 68 -10.11 -7.21 -2.17
CA LEU A 68 -11.31 -6.39 -2.09
C LEU A 68 -11.13 -5.07 -2.85
N SER A 69 -9.96 -4.45 -2.79
CA SER A 69 -9.66 -3.21 -3.51
C SER A 69 -9.63 -3.41 -5.02
N LEU A 70 -8.98 -4.48 -5.49
CA LEU A 70 -8.96 -4.83 -6.92
C LEU A 70 -10.37 -5.16 -7.42
N PHE A 71 -11.13 -5.91 -6.63
CA PHE A 71 -12.52 -6.22 -6.94
C PHE A 71 -13.39 -4.95 -7.01
N LEU A 72 -13.28 -4.05 -6.03
CA LEU A 72 -14.01 -2.78 -6.02
C LEU A 72 -13.66 -1.94 -7.24
N VAL A 73 -12.37 -1.77 -7.53
CA VAL A 73 -11.92 -0.94 -8.66
C VAL A 73 -12.38 -1.55 -9.99
N ASN A 74 -12.32 -2.88 -10.12
CA ASN A 74 -12.84 -3.55 -11.31
C ASN A 74 -14.36 -3.38 -11.45
N ARG A 75 -15.11 -3.56 -10.36
CA ARG A 75 -16.58 -3.57 -10.41
C ARG A 75 -17.19 -2.17 -10.47
N LEU A 76 -16.64 -1.21 -9.71
CA LEU A 76 -17.17 0.16 -9.61
C LEU A 76 -16.65 1.07 -10.71
N LEU A 77 -15.35 1.00 -11.02
CA LEU A 77 -14.71 1.88 -12.00
C LEU A 77 -14.58 1.24 -13.39
N GLY A 78 -14.95 -0.04 -13.53
CA GLY A 78 -14.84 -0.77 -14.79
C GLY A 78 -13.40 -0.99 -15.26
N VAL A 79 -12.41 -0.76 -14.39
CA VAL A 79 -10.99 -0.83 -14.75
C VAL A 79 -10.58 -2.30 -14.93
N ARG A 80 -9.94 -2.61 -16.04
CA ARG A 80 -9.42 -3.96 -16.30
C ARG A 80 -8.32 -4.30 -15.30
N ILE A 81 -8.34 -5.52 -14.78
CA ILE A 81 -7.30 -6.05 -13.89
C ILE A 81 -6.08 -6.41 -14.74
N THR A 82 -5.25 -5.42 -15.03
CA THR A 82 -3.92 -5.59 -15.61
C THR A 82 -2.87 -5.50 -14.51
N GLY A 83 -1.67 -6.02 -14.74
CA GLY A 83 -0.58 -5.94 -13.75
C GLY A 83 -0.25 -4.50 -13.35
N PHE A 84 -0.23 -3.57 -14.31
CA PHE A 84 0.01 -2.16 -14.05
C PHE A 84 -1.10 -1.52 -13.19
N ASN A 85 -2.36 -1.75 -13.55
CA ASN A 85 -3.50 -1.23 -12.78
C ASN A 85 -3.52 -1.82 -11.38
N ALA A 86 -3.20 -3.11 -11.23
CA ALA A 86 -3.16 -3.76 -9.93
C ALA A 86 -2.10 -3.14 -9.02
N VAL A 87 -0.90 -2.89 -9.53
CA VAL A 87 0.17 -2.21 -8.79
C VAL A 87 -0.26 -0.80 -8.39
N MET A 88 -0.89 -0.03 -9.28
CA MET A 88 -1.42 1.30 -8.94
C MET A 88 -2.47 1.25 -7.83
N VAL A 89 -3.40 0.29 -7.88
CA VAL A 89 -4.40 0.10 -6.82
C VAL A 89 -3.72 -0.24 -5.49
N ILE A 90 -2.77 -1.18 -5.49
CA ILE A 90 -2.03 -1.59 -4.30
C ILE A 90 -1.28 -0.39 -3.67
N ILE A 91 -0.59 0.40 -4.49
CA ILE A 91 0.11 1.61 -4.04
C ILE A 91 -0.89 2.59 -3.40
N THR A 92 -2.01 2.86 -4.09
CA THR A 92 -3.05 3.79 -3.61
C THR A 92 -3.61 3.35 -2.26
N VAL A 93 -3.97 2.08 -2.15
CA VAL A 93 -4.56 1.49 -0.94
C VAL A 93 -3.58 1.43 0.22
N THR A 94 -2.28 1.39 -0.06
CA THR A 94 -1.22 1.46 0.95
C THR A 94 -0.97 2.89 1.42
N ILE A 95 -1.03 3.87 0.53
CA ILE A 95 -0.78 5.28 0.85
C ILE A 95 -1.93 5.87 1.69
N LEU A 96 -3.18 5.52 1.39
CA LEU A 96 -4.36 6.01 2.10
C LEU A 96 -4.29 5.89 3.64
N PRO A 97 -4.06 4.69 4.23
CA PRO A 97 -3.96 4.55 5.68
C PRO A 97 -2.73 5.26 6.26
N VAL A 98 -1.63 5.36 5.51
CA VAL A 98 -0.44 6.12 5.94
C VAL A 98 -0.78 7.60 6.10
N ILE A 99 -1.43 8.19 5.11
CA ILE A 99 -1.87 9.59 5.17
C ILE A 99 -2.84 9.77 6.36
N ALA A 100 -3.83 8.90 6.49
CA ALA A 100 -4.80 8.96 7.59
C ALA A 100 -4.11 8.87 8.98
N TYR A 101 -3.10 8.01 9.12
CA TYR A 101 -2.32 7.87 10.36
C TYR A 101 -1.57 9.16 10.70
N TYR A 102 -0.86 9.75 9.73
CA TYR A 102 -0.13 11.00 9.95
C TYR A 102 -1.07 12.16 10.28
N LEU A 103 -2.18 12.31 9.55
CA LEU A 103 -3.18 13.35 9.81
C LEU A 103 -3.75 13.23 11.23
N ASN A 104 -4.13 12.01 11.67
CA ASN A 104 -4.61 11.78 13.03
C ASN A 104 -3.55 12.12 14.09
N LYS A 105 -2.28 11.82 13.81
CA LYS A 105 -1.18 12.17 14.70
C LYS A 105 -1.00 13.69 14.85
N PHE A 106 -1.09 14.45 13.76
CA PHE A 106 -0.98 15.91 13.78
C PHE A 106 -2.17 16.58 14.48
N VAL A 107 -3.39 16.08 14.26
CA VAL A 107 -4.60 16.61 14.92
C VAL A 107 -4.53 16.36 16.44
N LYS A 108 -4.09 15.18 16.87
CA LYS A 108 -3.95 14.85 18.30
C LYS A 108 -2.89 15.71 19.01
N GLN A 109 -1.82 16.12 18.32
CA GLN A 109 -0.80 17.00 18.89
C GLN A 109 -1.28 18.45 19.10
N ARG A 110 -2.18 18.96 18.25
CA ARG A 110 -2.75 20.31 18.43
C ARG A 110 -3.77 20.38 19.58
N GLY A 111 -4.44 19.28 19.91
CA GLY A 111 -5.39 19.23 21.03
C GLY A 111 -4.75 19.17 22.44
N GLY A 112 -3.44 18.93 22.54
CA GLY A 112 -2.73 18.82 23.81
C GLY A 112 -2.09 20.11 24.33
N SER A 113 -2.21 21.23 23.60
CA SER A 113 -1.63 22.53 24.00
C SER A 113 -2.68 23.52 24.53
N ALA A 114 -3.91 23.04 24.78
CA ALA A 114 -5.04 23.85 25.26
C ALA A 114 -5.72 23.26 26.51
N ALA A 115 -4.98 22.45 27.30
CA ALA A 115 -5.43 21.95 28.59
C ALA A 115 -4.47 22.44 29.69
#